data_AF-A0A973AZ13-F1
#
_entry.id   AF-A0A973AZ13-F1
#
_cell.length_a   1.000
_cell.length_b   1.000
_cell.length_c   1.000
_cell.angle_alpha   90.00
_cell.angle_beta   90.00
_cell.angle_gamma   90.00
#
_symmetry.space_group_name_H-M   'P 1'
#
loop_
_entity.id
_entity.type
_entity.pdbx_description
1 polymer ?
#
loop_
_entity_poly.entity_id
_entity_poly.type
_entity_poly.pdbx_seq_one_letter_code
_entity_poly.pdbx_strand_id
1 'polypeptide(L)'
;MLTFGLIYWWIDGGGPVRRMEGTVTQWDFQFPQQQALVEEWQPTLFDYLYVAYTNILAFSPTDAMPLTHRVKLLFTVQSAISVLTVVVTVGHAINVIAN
;
A
#
# COMPACT_ATOMS: atom_id res chain seq x y z
N MET A 1 7.67 -3.04 -2.72
CA MET A 1 7.10 -1.84 -2.05
C MET A 1 7.28 -0.57 -2.87
N LEU A 2 8.48 -0.24 -3.35
CA LEU A 2 8.77 1.07 -3.98
C LEU A 2 7.81 1.42 -5.12
N THR A 3 7.65 0.52 -6.08
CA THR A 3 6.73 0.70 -7.21
C THR A 3 5.29 0.90 -6.75
N PHE A 4 4.79 0.04 -5.87
CA PHE A 4 3.41 0.13 -5.37
C PHE A 4 3.18 1.36 -4.49
N GLY A 5 4.11 1.72 -3.61
CA GLY A 5 4.01 2.93 -2.79
C GLY A 5 4.01 4.21 -3.62
N LEU A 6 4.82 4.28 -4.68
CA LEU A 6 4.76 5.38 -5.65
C LEU A 6 3.41 5.42 -6.39
N ILE A 7 2.90 4.26 -6.84
CA ILE A 7 1.58 4.18 -7.48
C ILE A 7 0.48 4.67 -6.52
N TYR A 8 0.47 4.18 -5.28
CA TYR A 8 -0.50 4.59 -4.26
C TYR A 8 -0.46 6.09 -4.01
N TRP A 9 0.74 6.65 -3.82
CA TRP A 9 0.92 8.09 -3.66
C TRP A 9 0.43 8.88 -4.87
N TRP A 10 0.59 8.36 -6.08
CA TRP A 10 0.19 9.06 -7.30
C TRP A 10 -1.32 9.03 -7.56
N ILE A 11 -2.01 7.96 -7.16
CA ILE A 11 -3.44 7.79 -7.46
C ILE A 11 -4.35 8.31 -6.34
N ASP A 12 -3.90 8.22 -5.08
CA ASP A 12 -4.72 8.58 -3.92
C ASP A 12 -5.17 10.04 -3.97
N GLY A 13 -6.42 10.33 -3.61
CA GLY A 13 -6.92 11.71 -3.56
C GLY A 13 -6.90 12.44 -4.91
N GLY A 14 -6.74 11.71 -6.02
CA GLY A 14 -6.54 12.28 -7.35
C GLY A 14 -5.13 12.84 -7.59
N GLY A 15 -4.14 12.49 -6.76
CA GLY A 15 -2.73 12.78 -6.91
C GLY A 15 -2.19 13.85 -5.95
N PRO A 16 -0.84 13.99 -5.87
CA PRO A 16 -0.18 14.85 -4.89
C PRO A 16 -0.56 16.32 -5.02
N VAL A 17 -0.73 16.83 -6.23
CA VAL A 17 -1.11 18.24 -6.49
C VAL A 17 -2.48 18.56 -5.86
N ARG A 18 -3.49 17.72 -6.09
CA ARG A 18 -4.82 17.91 -5.51
C ARG A 18 -4.84 17.80 -3.99
N ARG A 19 -3.99 16.93 -3.42
CA ARG A 19 -3.82 16.83 -1.96
C ARG A 19 -3.22 18.10 -1.38
N MET A 20 -2.20 18.67 -2.03
CA MET A 20 -1.57 19.93 -1.60
C MET A 20 -2.50 21.13 -1.74
N GLU A 21 -3.35 21.17 -2.78
CA GLU A 21 -4.32 22.23 -3.01
C GLU A 21 -5.57 22.11 -2.12
N GLY A 22 -5.72 21.01 -1.37
CA GLY A 22 -6.90 20.75 -0.53
C GLY A 22 -8.18 20.46 -1.33
N THR A 23 -8.06 20.13 -2.62
CA THR A 23 -9.20 19.91 -3.53
C THR A 23 -9.55 18.42 -3.69
N VAL A 24 -9.24 17.60 -2.69
CA VAL A 24 -9.50 16.15 -2.74
C VAL A 24 -11.00 15.90 -2.61
N THR A 25 -11.60 15.31 -3.63
CA THR A 25 -13.03 14.95 -3.63
C THR A 25 -13.29 13.54 -3.11
N GLN A 26 -12.34 12.63 -3.32
CA GLN A 26 -12.45 11.22 -2.92
C GLN A 26 -11.08 10.66 -2.56
N TRP A 27 -11.00 10.05 -1.38
CA TRP A 27 -9.81 9.35 -0.89
C TRP A 27 -9.83 7.88 -1.32
N ASP A 28 -8.67 7.34 -1.70
CA ASP A 28 -8.51 5.91 -1.99
C ASP A 28 -8.05 5.12 -0.77
N PHE A 29 -7.36 5.81 0.14
CA PHE A 29 -6.91 5.30 1.40
C PHE A 29 -7.53 6.07 2.55
N GLN A 30 -7.83 5.37 3.64
CA GLN A 30 -8.15 5.98 4.92
C GLN A 30 -6.99 5.76 5.89
N PHE A 31 -6.23 6.80 6.15
CA PHE A 31 -5.17 6.79 7.15
C PHE A 31 -5.74 7.05 8.56
N PRO A 32 -5.15 6.49 9.62
CA PRO A 32 -5.61 6.70 10.99
C PRO A 32 -5.59 8.18 11.41
N GLN A 33 -4.61 8.95 10.96
CA GLN A 33 -4.45 10.38 11.26
C GLN A 33 -5.61 11.22 10.72
N GLN A 34 -6.22 10.81 9.61
CA GLN A 34 -7.42 11.46 9.06
C GLN A 34 -8.64 11.22 9.95
N GLN A 35 -8.73 10.04 10.58
CA GLN A 35 -9.81 9.72 11.53
C GLN A 35 -9.61 10.39 12.88
N ALA A 36 -8.35 10.53 13.30
CA ALA A 36 -7.98 11.24 14.53
C ALA A 36 -8.10 12.77 14.41
N LEU A 37 -8.48 13.30 13.24
CA LEU A 37 -8.64 14.73 12.96
C LEU A 37 -7.39 15.54 13.34
N VAL A 38 -6.20 14.99 13.08
CA VAL A 38 -4.94 15.70 13.32
C VAL A 38 -4.87 16.91 12.39
N GLU A 39 -4.87 18.10 12.97
CA GLU A 39 -4.79 19.36 12.21
C GLU A 39 -3.53 19.38 11.34
N GLU A 40 -3.65 19.94 10.14
CA GLU A 40 -2.58 20.12 9.15
C GLU A 40 -1.87 18.83 8.68
N TRP A 41 -2.39 17.65 9.05
CA TRP A 41 -1.82 16.38 8.59
C TRP A 41 -2.19 16.08 7.14
N GLN A 42 -1.20 15.65 6.36
CA GLN A 42 -1.39 15.16 5.00
C GLN A 42 -0.51 13.94 4.74
N PRO A 43 -0.99 12.94 3.98
CA PRO A 43 -0.20 11.76 3.68
C PRO A 43 0.94 12.11 2.72
N THR A 44 2.16 11.78 3.13
CA THR A 44 3.39 11.95 2.35
C THR A 44 3.72 10.66 1.59
N LEU A 45 4.69 10.72 0.68
CA LEU A 45 5.19 9.52 -0.02
C LEU A 45 5.64 8.43 0.96
N PHE A 46 6.20 8.81 2.10
CA PHE A 46 6.70 7.86 3.10
C PHE A 46 5.57 7.02 3.70
N ASP A 47 4.40 7.63 3.94
CA ASP A 47 3.22 6.94 4.45
C ASP A 47 2.77 5.84 3.47
N TYR A 48 2.77 6.11 2.16
CA TYR A 48 2.43 5.11 1.14
C TYR A 48 3.50 4.03 0.97
N LEU A 49 4.77 4.36 1.13
CA LEU A 49 5.85 3.37 1.14
C LEU A 49 5.69 2.43 2.34
N TYR A 50 5.35 2.96 3.51
CA TYR A 50 5.07 2.18 4.71
C TYR A 50 3.85 1.27 4.49
N VAL A 51 2.75 1.80 3.96
CA VAL A 51 1.56 1.01 3.59
C VAL A 51 1.89 -0.11 2.61
N ALA A 52 2.69 0.19 1.58
CA ALA A 52 3.13 -0.83 0.62
C ALA A 52 4.05 -1.87 1.27
N TYR A 53 4.88 -1.48 2.23
CA TYR A 53 5.73 -2.39 2.98
C TYR A 53 4.92 -3.33 3.86
N THR A 54 4.00 -2.80 4.67
CA THR A 54 3.17 -3.61 5.57
C THR A 54 2.26 -4.55 4.81
N ASN A 55 1.68 -4.13 3.68
CA ASN A 55 0.85 -5.01 2.85
C ASN A 55 1.62 -6.25 2.32
N ILE A 56 2.91 -6.11 1.99
CA ILE A 56 3.77 -7.23 1.56
C ILE A 56 3.99 -8.24 2.69
N LEU A 57 4.04 -7.78 3.95
CA LEU A 57 4.34 -8.62 5.11
C LEU A 57 3.08 -9.25 5.75
N ALA A 58 2.00 -8.47 5.85
CA ALA A 58 0.75 -8.91 6.48
C ALA A 58 -0.22 -9.57 5.49
N PHE A 59 0.05 -9.44 4.19
CA PHE A 59 -0.83 -9.88 3.10
C PHE A 59 -2.27 -9.33 3.20
N SER A 60 -2.45 -8.23 3.95
CA SER A 60 -3.73 -7.60 4.22
C SER A 60 -3.52 -6.13 4.64
N PRO A 61 -4.58 -5.29 4.61
CA PRO A 61 -4.51 -3.94 5.16
C PRO A 61 -4.27 -3.96 6.66
N THR A 62 -3.29 -3.19 7.13
CA THR A 62 -3.01 -3.02 8.56
C THR A 62 -3.50 -1.68 9.07
N ASP A 63 -2.85 -0.61 8.64
CA ASP A 63 -3.02 0.72 9.22
C ASP A 63 -3.80 1.66 8.30
N ALA A 64 -3.60 1.57 6.98
CA ALA A 64 -4.35 2.36 6.00
C ALA A 64 -5.35 1.47 5.25
N MET A 65 -6.64 1.76 5.43
CA MET A 65 -7.70 0.97 4.82
C MET A 65 -7.87 1.36 3.33
N PRO A 66 -7.84 0.41 2.39
CA PRO A 66 -8.16 0.69 0.99
C PRO A 66 -9.67 0.87 0.80
N LEU A 67 -10.09 2.07 0.41
CA LEU A 67 -11.50 2.44 0.27
C LEU A 67 -12.05 2.06 -1.11
N THR A 68 -11.30 2.36 -2.17
CA THR A 68 -11.78 2.21 -3.55
C THR A 68 -11.47 0.85 -4.14
N HIS A 69 -12.27 0.42 -5.13
CA HIS A 69 -12.07 -0.87 -5.81
C HIS A 69 -10.69 -0.98 -6.46
N ARG A 70 -10.20 0.12 -7.06
CA ARG A 70 -8.88 0.14 -7.72
C ARG A 70 -7.74 -0.15 -6.74
N VAL A 71 -7.78 0.45 -5.55
CA VAL A 71 -6.73 0.24 -4.55
C VAL A 71 -6.88 -1.11 -3.87
N LYS A 72 -8.10 -1.60 -3.63
CA LYS A 72 -8.32 -2.99 -3.18
C LYS A 72 -7.72 -4.00 -4.16
N LEU A 73 -7.88 -3.79 -5.46
CA LEU A 73 -7.28 -4.64 -6.48
C LEU A 73 -5.74 -4.56 -6.44
N LEU A 74 -5.16 -3.36 -6.36
CA LEU A 74 -3.71 -3.20 -6.27
C LEU A 74 -3.13 -3.83 -5.01
N PHE A 75 -3.82 -3.72 -3.87
CA PHE A 75 -3.46 -4.41 -2.62
C PHE A 75 -3.39 -5.91 -2.81
N THR A 76 -4.44 -6.49 -3.39
CA THR A 76 -4.51 -7.93 -3.67
C THR A 76 -3.38 -8.37 -4.60
N VAL A 77 -3.13 -7.63 -5.68
CA VAL A 77 -2.04 -7.95 -6.63
C VAL A 77 -0.69 -7.89 -5.93
N GLN A 78 -0.43 -6.83 -5.16
CA GLN A 78 0.83 -6.67 -4.44
C GLN A 78 1.06 -7.82 -3.44
N SER A 79 0.04 -8.18 -2.65
CA SER A 79 0.10 -9.27 -1.68
C SER A 79 0.27 -10.62 -2.36
N ALA A 80 -0.42 -10.87 -3.47
CA ALA A 80 -0.28 -12.10 -4.25
C ALA A 80 1.17 -12.27 -4.78
N ILE A 81 1.77 -11.19 -5.32
CA ILE A 81 3.17 -11.20 -5.76
C ILE A 81 4.11 -11.54 -4.59
N SER A 82 3.86 -10.96 -3.41
CA SER A 82 4.64 -11.24 -2.20
C SER A 82 4.55 -12.72 -1.81
N VAL A 83 3.33 -13.26 -1.69
CA VAL A 83 3.09 -14.69 -1.37
C VAL A 83 3.78 -15.61 -2.38
N LEU A 84 3.62 -15.35 -3.67
CA LEU A 84 4.26 -16.14 -4.72
C LEU A 84 5.79 -16.12 -4.59
N THR A 85 6.36 -14.95 -4.31
CA THR A 85 7.82 -14.81 -4.09
C THR A 85 8.29 -15.67 -2.92
N VAL A 86 7.57 -15.64 -1.79
CA VAL A 86 7.90 -16.47 -0.62
C VAL A 86 7.78 -17.95 -0.95
N VAL A 87 6.67 -18.39 -1.56
CA VAL A 87 6.43 -19.80 -1.91
C VAL A 87 7.51 -20.34 -2.84
N VAL A 88 7.86 -19.59 -3.89
CA VAL A 88 8.92 -19.97 -4.84
C VAL A 88 10.28 -20.05 -4.14
N THR A 89 10.60 -19.06 -3.30
CA THR A 89 11.89 -19.02 -2.59
C THR A 89 12.03 -20.19 -1.61
N VAL A 90 10.98 -20.49 -0.83
CA VAL A 90 10.97 -21.61 0.11
C VAL A 90 11.06 -22.94 -0.64
N GLY A 91 10.27 -23.11 -1.72
CA GLY A 91 10.33 -24.32 -2.54
C GLY A 91 11.72 -24.55 -3.14
N HIS A 92 12.37 -23.48 -3.62
CA HIS A 92 13.74 -23.57 -4.11
C HIS A 92 14.74 -23.94 -3.02
N ALA A 93 14.65 -23.33 -1.83
CA ALA A 93 15.54 -23.64 -0.71
C ALA A 93 15.43 -25.11 -0.28
N ILE A 94 14.20 -25.65 -0.20
CA ILE A 94 13.97 -27.06 0.12
C ILE A 94 14.63 -27.97 -0.92
N ASN A 95 14.46 -27.66 -2.21
CA ASN A 95 15.05 -28.47 -3.29
C ASN A 95 16.58 -28.48 -3.26
N VAL A 96 17.21 -27.36 -2.88
CA VAL A 96 18.68 -27.26 -2.74
C VAL A 96 19.20 -28.03 -1.52
N ILE A 97 18.43 -28.13 -0.43
CA ILE A 97 18.83 -28.90 0.76
C ILE A 97 18.63 -30.40 0.55
N ALA A 98 17.62 -30.79 -0.23
CA ALA A 98 17.26 -32.19 -0.45
C ALA A 98 18.15 -32.93 -1.46
N ASN A 99 18.97 -32.20 -2.22
CA ASN A 99 19.79 -32.72 -3.32
C ASN A 99 21.26 -32.45 -3.04
#